data_AF-A0A183BPP9-F1
#
_entry.id   AF-A0A183BPP9-F1
#
_cell.length_a   1.000
_cell.length_b   1.000
_cell.length_c   1.000
_cell.angle_alpha   90.00
_cell.angle_beta   90.00
_cell.angle_gamma   90.00
#
_symmetry.space_group_name_H-M   'P 1'
#
loop_
_entity.id
_entity.type
_entity.pdbx_description
1 polymer ?
#
loop_
_entity_poly.entity_id
_entity_poly.type
_entity_poly.pdbx_seq_one_letter_code
_entity_poly.pdbx_strand_id
1 'polypeptide(L)'
;MEADSFLLYYIKRRIESGDAGLQWSEAPYCGEEDDGTVPCGWLAVEQAALNFESDNRDQIEHELNQLAKGVRGRSVINFSGFKNVVDTYFKLLQSRLKQNAENLCVPLLALIAFTGMFSRRLAEMDANEHILREQNRRDFRHEIYLLSIYGPVMFRSKLDTLTTSDNSYSWDRFCSDSHKLLEHISFCKKRAEASAALLSTSSRVGVVVLCGLAAAAAAYFLIVRRYAEAI
;
A
#
# COMPACT_ATOMS: atom_id res chain seq x y z
N MET A 1 -16.81 -5.42 10.41
CA MET A 1 -15.99 -6.19 11.37
C MET A 1 -14.76 -6.71 10.65
N GLU A 2 -14.91 -7.46 9.55
CA GLU A 2 -13.78 -8.03 8.79
C GLU A 2 -12.79 -6.99 8.24
N ALA A 3 -13.27 -5.90 7.64
CA ALA A 3 -12.41 -4.82 7.13
C ALA A 3 -11.56 -4.15 8.23
N ASP A 4 -12.14 -3.96 9.41
CA ASP A 4 -11.46 -3.33 10.55
C ASP A 4 -10.37 -4.27 11.11
N SER A 5 -10.70 -5.57 11.23
CA SER A 5 -9.76 -6.62 11.65
C SER A 5 -8.63 -6.84 10.64
N PHE A 6 -8.91 -6.75 9.34
CA PHE A 6 -7.91 -6.90 8.29
C PHE A 6 -6.79 -5.86 8.43
N LEU A 7 -7.11 -4.58 8.63
CA LEU A 7 -6.07 -3.56 8.64
C LEU A 7 -5.18 -3.65 9.89
N LEU A 8 -5.72 -4.09 11.02
CA LEU A 8 -4.91 -4.44 12.20
C LEU A 8 -3.96 -5.61 11.90
N TYR A 9 -4.49 -6.69 11.30
CA TYR A 9 -3.70 -7.82 10.82
C TYR A 9 -2.58 -7.37 9.87
N TYR A 10 -2.90 -6.52 8.90
CA TYR A 10 -1.95 -6.01 7.91
C TYR A 10 -0.86 -5.14 8.55
N ILE A 11 -1.21 -4.23 9.46
CA ILE A 11 -0.23 -3.37 10.15
C ILE A 11 0.78 -4.24 10.92
N LYS A 12 0.29 -5.20 11.71
CA LYS A 12 1.15 -6.12 12.47
C LYS A 12 2.10 -6.86 11.54
N ARG A 13 1.57 -7.54 10.51
CA ARG A 13 2.39 -8.25 9.53
C ARG A 13 3.38 -7.35 8.80
N ARG A 14 2.98 -6.12 8.48
CA ARG A 14 3.86 -5.18 7.78
C ARG A 14 5.02 -4.73 8.68
N ILE A 15 4.79 -4.52 9.98
CA ILE A 15 5.86 -4.25 10.96
C ILE A 15 6.80 -5.45 11.05
N GLU A 16 6.24 -6.65 11.23
CA GLU A 16 6.97 -7.89 11.51
C GLU A 16 7.65 -8.50 10.27
N SER A 17 7.27 -8.06 9.07
CA SER A 17 7.87 -8.55 7.82
C SER A 17 9.34 -8.16 7.66
N GLY A 18 10.14 -9.01 7.01
CA GLY A 18 11.53 -8.72 6.62
C GLY A 18 12.58 -8.91 7.72
N ASP A 19 13.83 -8.56 7.41
CA ASP A 19 15.01 -9.04 8.16
C ASP A 19 15.32 -8.26 9.45
N ALA A 20 14.55 -7.22 9.75
CA ALA A 20 14.79 -6.34 10.90
C ALA A 20 14.38 -6.94 12.24
N GLY A 21 13.69 -8.10 12.25
CA GLY A 21 13.29 -8.79 13.48
C GLY A 21 12.35 -7.98 14.40
N LEU A 22 11.61 -7.02 13.83
CA LEU A 22 10.69 -6.18 14.58
C LEU A 22 9.49 -7.01 15.05
N GLN A 23 8.98 -6.72 16.24
CA GLN A 23 7.77 -7.32 16.80
C GLN A 23 6.87 -6.24 17.38
N TRP A 24 5.56 -6.39 17.19
CA TRP A 24 4.58 -5.52 17.83
C TRP A 24 3.76 -6.30 18.86
N SER A 25 4.34 -6.49 20.04
CA SER A 25 3.77 -7.27 21.13
C SER A 25 2.43 -6.75 21.65
N GLU A 26 2.22 -5.43 21.56
CA GLU A 26 1.02 -4.74 22.03
C GLU A 26 -0.08 -4.66 20.96
N ALA A 27 0.11 -5.31 19.80
CA ALA A 27 -0.88 -5.32 18.73
C ALA A 27 -2.24 -5.86 19.25
N PRO A 28 -3.36 -5.17 18.98
CA PRO A 28 -4.69 -5.69 19.26
C PRO A 28 -4.91 -7.04 18.58
N TYR A 29 -5.71 -7.92 19.18
CA TYR A 29 -6.04 -9.24 18.62
C TYR A 29 -6.48 -9.11 17.16
N CYS A 30 -5.73 -9.75 16.27
CA CYS A 30 -6.00 -9.77 14.84
C CYS A 30 -6.83 -11.04 14.57
N GLY A 31 -8.01 -10.89 13.98
CA GLY A 31 -8.99 -11.98 13.81
C GLY A 31 -8.58 -13.07 12.83
N GLU A 32 -7.52 -13.82 13.15
CA GLU A 32 -7.34 -15.17 12.64
C GLU A 32 -8.59 -15.99 13.00
N GLU A 33 -9.01 -16.87 12.09
CA GLU A 33 -10.10 -17.80 12.35
C GLU A 33 -9.77 -18.66 13.59
N ASP A 34 -10.77 -19.31 14.20
CA ASP A 34 -10.57 -20.11 15.42
C ASP A 34 -9.54 -21.24 15.25
N ASP A 35 -9.20 -21.60 14.00
CA ASP A 35 -8.19 -22.58 13.61
C ASP A 35 -6.83 -21.97 13.22
N GLY A 36 -6.66 -20.65 13.36
CA GLY A 36 -5.46 -19.90 13.00
C GLY A 36 -5.32 -19.62 11.49
N THR A 37 -6.36 -19.89 10.69
CA THR A 37 -6.33 -19.58 9.25
C THR A 37 -6.65 -18.12 8.97
N VAL A 38 -6.03 -17.59 7.91
CA VAL A 38 -6.25 -16.22 7.43
C VAL A 38 -7.21 -16.26 6.22
N PRO A 39 -8.28 -15.45 6.20
CA PRO A 39 -9.20 -15.42 5.08
C PRO A 39 -8.51 -15.13 3.74
N CYS A 40 -8.86 -15.87 2.69
CA CYS A 40 -8.20 -15.74 1.38
C CYS A 40 -8.30 -14.32 0.78
N GLY A 41 -9.40 -13.61 1.04
CA GLY A 41 -9.58 -12.21 0.65
C GLY A 41 -8.54 -11.29 1.29
N TRP A 42 -8.16 -11.55 2.54
CA TRP A 42 -7.15 -10.76 3.24
C TRP A 42 -5.77 -10.94 2.61
N LEU A 43 -5.41 -12.17 2.24
CA LEU A 43 -4.14 -12.45 1.56
C LEU A 43 -4.07 -11.76 0.19
N ALA A 44 -5.17 -11.72 -0.56
CA ALA A 44 -5.23 -11.01 -1.84
C ALA A 44 -5.08 -9.50 -1.66
N VAL A 45 -5.77 -8.90 -0.69
CA VAL A 45 -5.66 -7.47 -0.41
C VAL A 45 -4.26 -7.11 0.09
N GLU A 46 -3.68 -7.92 0.98
CA GLU A 46 -2.31 -7.76 1.47
C GLU A 46 -1.31 -7.74 0.31
N GLN A 47 -1.33 -8.75 -0.56
CA GLN A 47 -0.40 -8.83 -1.68
C GLN A 47 -0.60 -7.69 -2.69
N ALA A 48 -1.85 -7.28 -2.94
CA ALA A 48 -2.15 -6.15 -3.80
C ALA A 48 -1.62 -4.82 -3.21
N ALA A 49 -1.76 -4.64 -1.89
CA ALA A 49 -1.24 -3.47 -1.19
C ALA A 49 0.30 -3.43 -1.20
N LEU A 50 0.97 -4.58 -1.04
CA LEU A 50 2.43 -4.68 -1.12
C LEU A 50 2.96 -4.39 -2.52
N ASN A 51 2.29 -4.89 -3.57
CA ASN A 51 2.64 -4.56 -4.95
C ASN A 51 2.47 -3.07 -5.22
N PHE A 52 1.35 -2.48 -4.77
CA PHE A 52 1.11 -1.05 -4.89
C PHE A 52 2.19 -0.24 -4.15
N GLU A 53 2.55 -0.65 -2.93
CA GLU A 53 3.60 -0.01 -2.13
C GLU A 53 4.94 -0.06 -2.88
N SER A 54 5.33 -1.22 -3.41
CA SER A 54 6.57 -1.40 -4.17
C SER A 54 6.65 -0.46 -5.37
N ASP A 55 5.55 -0.34 -6.12
CA ASP A 55 5.49 0.50 -7.32
C ASP A 55 5.46 2.00 -7.02
N ASN A 56 5.01 2.40 -5.82
CA ASN A 56 4.81 3.80 -5.42
C ASN A 56 5.71 4.23 -4.24
N ARG A 57 6.73 3.43 -3.92
CA ARG A 57 7.53 3.55 -2.70
C ARG A 57 8.08 4.96 -2.49
N ASP A 58 8.76 5.53 -3.48
CA ASP A 58 9.40 6.84 -3.36
C ASP A 58 8.39 7.96 -3.04
N GLN A 59 7.20 7.89 -3.62
CA GLN A 59 6.14 8.86 -3.36
C GLN A 59 5.56 8.68 -1.96
N ILE A 60 5.30 7.43 -1.53
CA ILE A 60 4.81 7.15 -0.17
C ILE A 60 5.85 7.65 0.85
N GLU A 61 7.13 7.34 0.65
CA GLU A 61 8.22 7.80 1.50
C GLU A 61 8.32 9.33 1.52
N HIS A 62 8.09 10.02 0.40
CA HIS A 62 8.05 11.49 0.37
C HIS A 62 6.97 12.05 1.29
N GLU A 63 5.73 11.57 1.18
CA GLU A 63 4.60 12.01 2.01
C GLU A 63 4.80 11.66 3.48
N LEU A 64 5.31 10.47 3.77
CA LEU A 64 5.67 10.05 5.12
C LEU A 64 6.73 10.95 5.74
N ASN A 65 7.73 11.37 4.97
CA ASN A 65 8.74 12.30 5.45
C ASN A 65 8.18 13.69 5.72
N GLN A 66 7.17 14.16 4.97
CA GLN A 66 6.47 15.41 5.30
C GLN A 66 5.70 15.29 6.62
N LEU A 67 5.02 14.16 6.84
CA LEU A 67 4.29 13.89 8.08
C LEU A 67 5.27 13.75 9.26
N ALA A 68 6.35 13.00 9.08
CA ALA A 68 7.39 12.78 10.09
C ALA A 68 8.14 14.08 10.47
N LYS A 69 8.32 15.04 9.54
CA LYS A 69 8.87 16.36 9.86
C LYS A 69 8.00 17.12 10.87
N GLY A 70 6.67 17.00 10.79
CA GLY A 70 5.75 17.51 11.81
C GLY A 70 5.86 16.78 13.15
N VAL A 71 6.13 15.47 13.10
CA VAL A 71 6.27 14.60 14.29
C VAL A 71 7.59 14.86 15.03
N ARG A 72 8.71 15.15 14.35
CA ARG A 72 10.03 15.42 14.97
C ARG A 72 10.04 16.59 15.96
N GLY A 73 9.03 17.45 15.96
CA GLY A 73 8.89 18.63 16.82
C GLY A 73 8.22 18.41 18.20
N ARG A 74 8.03 17.17 18.67
CA ARG A 74 7.26 16.76 19.88
C ARG A 74 5.74 16.60 19.71
N SER A 75 5.19 16.73 18.50
CA SER A 75 3.76 16.52 18.29
C SER A 75 3.46 15.03 18.14
N VAL A 76 2.52 14.53 18.95
CA VAL A 76 1.81 13.27 18.72
C VAL A 76 1.06 13.39 17.39
N ILE A 77 1.00 12.31 16.62
CA ILE A 77 0.15 12.25 15.41
C ILE A 77 -1.29 12.28 15.90
N ASN A 78 -2.03 13.34 15.62
CA ASN A 78 -3.47 13.38 15.87
C ASN A 78 -4.24 12.92 14.61
N PHE A 79 -5.48 12.51 14.80
CA PHE A 79 -6.33 12.00 13.72
C PHE A 79 -6.47 13.00 12.56
N SER A 80 -6.60 14.30 12.86
CA SER A 80 -6.74 15.34 11.83
C SER A 80 -5.48 15.45 10.95
N GLY A 81 -4.29 15.39 11.55
CA GLY A 81 -3.02 15.43 10.83
C GLY A 81 -2.84 14.20 9.94
N PHE A 82 -3.13 13.00 10.47
CA PHE A 82 -3.13 11.78 9.68
C PHE A 82 -4.11 11.87 8.49
N LYS A 83 -5.37 12.25 8.77
CA LYS A 83 -6.40 12.42 7.75
C LYS A 83 -5.99 13.41 6.67
N ASN A 84 -5.41 14.55 7.02
CA ASN A 84 -5.01 15.56 6.06
C ASN A 84 -3.91 15.07 5.12
N VAL A 85 -2.92 14.32 5.62
CA VAL A 85 -1.86 13.76 4.76
C VAL A 85 -2.43 12.68 3.87
N VAL A 86 -3.23 11.77 4.42
CA VAL A 86 -3.89 10.72 3.66
C VAL A 86 -4.79 11.32 2.56
N ASP A 87 -5.58 12.34 2.87
CA ASP A 87 -6.43 13.02 1.89
C ASP A 87 -5.61 13.81 0.85
N THR A 88 -4.45 14.35 1.23
CA THR A 88 -3.54 15.01 0.28
C THR A 88 -2.92 14.01 -0.68
N TYR A 89 -2.40 12.90 -0.14
CA TYR A 89 -1.92 11.77 -0.93
C TYR A 89 -3.02 11.25 -1.85
N PHE A 90 -4.25 11.15 -1.36
CA PHE A 90 -5.39 10.78 -2.19
C PHE A 90 -5.73 11.77 -3.29
N LYS A 91 -5.69 13.07 -3.01
CA LYS A 91 -5.93 14.09 -4.03
C LYS A 91 -4.86 14.02 -5.12
N LEU A 92 -3.60 13.79 -4.76
CA LEU A 92 -2.50 13.59 -5.70
C LEU A 92 -2.72 12.32 -6.54
N LEU A 93 -3.06 11.20 -5.91
CA LEU A 93 -3.42 9.97 -6.61
C LEU A 93 -4.62 10.18 -7.54
N GLN A 94 -5.67 10.85 -7.07
CA GLN A 94 -6.89 11.09 -7.82
C GLN A 94 -6.67 12.05 -9.00
N SER A 95 -5.84 13.09 -8.84
CA SER A 95 -5.47 13.98 -9.95
C SER A 95 -4.70 13.24 -11.04
N ARG A 96 -3.86 12.27 -10.66
CA ARG A 96 -3.11 11.39 -11.56
C ARG A 96 -4.01 10.34 -12.24
N LEU A 97 -4.98 9.81 -11.49
CA LEU A 97 -5.90 8.73 -11.92
C LEU A 97 -7.08 9.20 -12.78
N LYS A 98 -7.18 10.49 -13.15
CA LYS A 98 -8.30 11.14 -13.87
C LYS A 98 -8.77 10.45 -15.18
N GLN A 99 -8.16 9.36 -15.64
CA GLN A 99 -8.61 8.58 -16.79
C GLN A 99 -9.42 7.31 -16.48
N ASN A 100 -9.43 6.79 -15.24
CA ASN A 100 -10.14 5.55 -14.90
C ASN A 100 -10.97 5.70 -13.61
N ALA A 101 -12.05 6.48 -13.68
CA ALA A 101 -12.98 6.72 -12.56
C ALA A 101 -13.67 5.44 -12.03
N GLU A 102 -13.46 4.29 -12.67
CA GLU A 102 -14.08 3.00 -12.33
C GLU A 102 -13.25 2.16 -11.34
N ASN A 103 -11.97 2.47 -11.12
CA ASN A 103 -11.10 1.66 -10.25
C ASN A 103 -11.08 2.17 -8.80
N LEU A 104 -12.20 1.95 -8.11
CA LEU A 104 -12.41 2.29 -6.69
C LEU A 104 -11.52 1.51 -5.71
N CYS A 105 -10.89 0.42 -6.18
CA CYS A 105 -9.96 -0.41 -5.42
C CYS A 105 -8.62 0.31 -5.12
N VAL A 106 -8.10 1.10 -6.06
CA VAL A 106 -6.76 1.69 -5.96
C VAL A 106 -6.61 2.66 -4.78
N PRO A 107 -7.57 3.57 -4.51
CA PRO A 107 -7.49 4.42 -3.33
C PRO A 107 -7.48 3.62 -2.02
N LEU A 108 -8.28 2.56 -1.92
CA LEU A 108 -8.31 1.73 -0.72
C LEU A 108 -6.98 1.00 -0.50
N LEU A 109 -6.38 0.44 -1.56
CA LEU A 109 -5.04 -0.16 -1.50
C LEU A 109 -3.97 0.86 -1.09
N ALA A 110 -4.07 2.09 -1.59
CA ALA A 110 -3.12 3.14 -1.25
C ALA A 110 -3.20 3.56 0.24
N LEU A 111 -4.40 3.57 0.85
CA LEU A 111 -4.55 3.78 2.30
C LEU A 111 -3.88 2.65 3.08
N ILE A 112 -4.13 1.41 2.69
CA ILE A 112 -3.58 0.23 3.35
C ILE A 112 -2.05 0.26 3.29
N ALA A 113 -1.48 0.45 2.09
CA ALA A 113 -0.04 0.57 1.87
C ALA A 113 0.58 1.71 2.69
N PHE A 114 0.01 2.91 2.63
CA PHE A 114 0.48 4.07 3.40
C PHE A 114 0.48 3.79 4.91
N THR A 115 -0.62 3.26 5.44
CA THR A 115 -0.78 2.99 6.87
C THR A 115 0.22 1.94 7.36
N GLY A 116 0.41 0.85 6.60
CA GLY A 116 1.37 -0.19 6.93
C GLY A 116 2.81 0.29 6.85
N MET A 117 3.19 0.98 5.77
CA MET A 117 4.55 1.53 5.63
C MET A 117 4.86 2.54 6.73
N PHE A 118 3.90 3.39 7.09
CA PHE A 118 4.10 4.35 8.17
C PHE A 118 4.31 3.66 9.52
N SER A 119 3.46 2.69 9.84
CA SER A 119 3.55 1.94 11.09
C SER A 119 4.87 1.19 11.22
N ARG A 120 5.33 0.56 10.12
CA ARG A 120 6.66 -0.05 10.05
C ARG A 120 7.76 0.96 10.30
N ARG A 121 7.69 2.15 9.68
CA ARG A 121 8.71 3.19 9.85
C ARG A 121 8.82 3.67 11.29
N LEU A 122 7.68 3.82 11.98
CA LEU A 122 7.66 4.15 13.40
C LEU A 122 8.28 3.05 14.25
N ALA A 123 8.02 1.77 13.94
CA ALA A 123 8.64 0.64 14.63
C ALA A 123 10.17 0.59 14.42
N GLU A 124 10.64 0.85 13.19
CA GLU A 124 12.06 0.99 12.89
C GLU A 124 12.69 2.15 13.68
N MET A 125 11.98 3.28 13.82
CA MET A 125 12.45 4.42 14.60
C MET A 125 12.51 4.10 16.10
N ASP A 126 11.51 3.40 16.66
CA ASP A 126 11.50 2.96 18.06
C ASP A 126 12.68 2.02 18.38
N ALA A 127 12.90 1.04 17.50
CA ALA A 127 14.00 0.10 17.62
C ALA A 127 15.38 0.81 17.56
N ASN A 128 15.53 1.79 16.65
CA ASN A 128 16.76 2.56 16.53
C ASN A 128 16.99 3.54 17.70
N GLU A 129 15.93 4.16 18.24
CA GLU A 129 16.05 5.01 19.43
C GLU A 129 16.37 4.21 20.70
N HIS A 130 15.89 2.96 20.81
CA HIS A 130 16.28 2.04 21.89
C HIS A 130 17.80 1.82 21.93
N ILE A 131 18.45 1.76 20.77
CA ILE A 131 19.89 1.51 20.66
C ILE A 131 20.70 2.77 21.03
N LEU A 132 20.13 3.96 20.84
CA LEU A 132 20.93 5.19 20.78
C LEU A 132 20.94 6.05 22.06
N ARG A 133 19.88 6.14 22.91
CA ARG A 133 19.90 7.05 24.10
C ARG A 133 18.92 6.67 25.23
N GLU A 134 19.39 6.71 26.49
CA GLU A 134 18.58 6.48 27.71
C GLU A 134 17.83 7.71 28.27
N GLN A 135 18.16 8.95 27.87
CA GLN A 135 17.69 10.15 28.60
C GLN A 135 16.61 11.01 27.91
N ASN A 136 16.12 10.64 26.73
CA ASN A 136 14.98 11.32 26.09
C ASN A 136 14.34 10.41 25.03
N ARG A 137 14.06 9.17 25.42
CA ARG A 137 13.55 8.14 24.53
C ARG A 137 12.10 8.48 24.18
N ARG A 138 11.82 8.74 22.91
CA ARG A 138 10.44 8.82 22.47
C ARG A 138 9.97 7.41 22.19
N ASP A 139 8.89 7.02 22.85
CA ASP A 139 8.21 5.76 22.58
C ASP A 139 7.26 5.97 21.40
N PHE A 140 7.55 5.33 20.26
CA PHE A 140 6.68 5.43 19.07
C PHE A 140 5.58 4.38 19.06
N ARG A 141 5.50 3.48 20.05
CA ARG A 141 4.44 2.46 20.13
C ARG A 141 3.08 3.08 20.32
N HIS A 142 3.02 4.22 21.03
CA HIS A 142 1.78 4.98 21.16
C HIS A 142 1.29 5.47 19.79
N GLU A 143 2.17 6.02 18.96
CA GLU A 143 1.82 6.45 17.61
C GLU A 143 1.42 5.29 16.70
N ILE A 144 2.08 4.13 16.81
CA ILE A 144 1.68 2.91 16.08
C ILE A 144 0.25 2.51 16.49
N TYR A 145 -0.05 2.51 17.79
CA TYR A 145 -1.39 2.24 18.30
C TYR A 145 -2.43 3.27 17.82
N LEU A 146 -2.08 4.54 17.72
CA LEU A 146 -2.96 5.55 17.15
C LEU A 146 -3.21 5.29 15.66
N LEU A 147 -2.19 4.93 14.88
CA LEU A 147 -2.37 4.57 13.47
C LEU A 147 -3.25 3.33 13.29
N SER A 148 -3.17 2.37 14.20
CA SER A 148 -4.02 1.18 14.19
C SER A 148 -5.49 1.49 14.50
N ILE A 149 -5.80 2.68 15.01
CA ILE A 149 -7.17 3.18 15.16
C ILE A 149 -7.53 4.07 13.96
N TYR A 150 -6.65 4.97 13.57
CA TYR A 150 -6.93 5.98 12.55
C TYR A 150 -7.06 5.37 11.15
N GLY A 151 -6.21 4.41 10.82
CA GLY A 151 -6.25 3.67 9.55
C GLY A 151 -7.61 3.01 9.32
N PRO A 152 -8.09 2.13 10.24
CA PRO A 152 -9.38 1.47 10.08
C PRO A 152 -10.55 2.44 9.99
N VAL A 153 -10.57 3.49 10.83
CA VAL A 153 -11.63 4.51 10.79
C VAL A 153 -11.68 5.20 9.43
N MET A 154 -10.52 5.59 8.87
CA MET A 154 -10.48 6.20 7.54
C MET A 154 -10.84 5.21 6.43
N PHE A 155 -10.37 3.97 6.53
CA PHE A 155 -10.65 2.93 5.55
C PHE A 155 -12.14 2.68 5.45
N ARG A 156 -12.78 2.45 6.60
CA ARG A 156 -14.21 2.23 6.69
C ARG A 156 -15.00 3.44 6.22
N SER A 157 -14.65 4.65 6.63
CA SER A 157 -15.30 5.87 6.14
C SER A 157 -15.27 5.98 4.60
N LYS A 158 -14.15 5.62 3.97
CA LYS A 158 -14.05 5.60 2.50
C LYS A 158 -14.84 4.46 1.89
N LEU A 159 -14.76 3.25 2.43
CA LEU A 159 -15.53 2.09 1.97
C LEU A 159 -17.05 2.36 2.06
N ASP A 160 -17.52 2.93 3.17
CA ASP A 160 -18.92 3.29 3.39
C ASP A 160 -19.37 4.37 2.39
N THR A 161 -18.54 5.39 2.15
CA THR A 161 -18.84 6.43 1.13
C THR A 161 -19.03 5.79 -0.26
N LEU A 162 -18.17 4.86 -0.64
CA LEU A 162 -18.28 4.12 -1.90
C LEU A 162 -19.48 3.18 -1.92
N THR A 163 -19.83 2.58 -0.78
CA THR A 163 -21.02 1.73 -0.62
C THR A 163 -22.33 2.51 -0.80
N THR A 164 -22.40 3.75 -0.32
CA THR A 164 -23.60 4.58 -0.43
C THR A 164 -23.82 5.23 -1.80
N SER A 165 -22.83 5.16 -2.70
CA SER A 165 -22.98 5.56 -4.10
C SER A 165 -23.75 4.50 -4.92
N ASP A 166 -24.31 4.87 -6.08
CA ASP A 166 -25.19 4.05 -6.94
C ASP A 166 -24.65 2.63 -7.32
N ASN A 167 -23.41 2.30 -6.94
CA ASN A 167 -22.69 1.07 -7.27
C ASN A 167 -22.20 0.25 -6.05
N SER A 168 -22.88 0.29 -4.90
CA SER A 168 -22.65 -0.52 -3.68
C SER A 168 -21.30 -1.26 -3.61
N TYR A 169 -20.23 -0.51 -3.32
CA TYR A 169 -18.86 -1.05 -3.28
C TYR A 169 -18.54 -1.67 -1.91
N SER A 170 -18.87 -2.96 -1.74
CA SER A 170 -18.67 -3.70 -0.48
C SER A 170 -17.22 -4.19 -0.26
N TRP A 171 -16.93 -4.64 0.97
CA TRP A 171 -15.68 -5.33 1.31
C TRP A 171 -15.41 -6.55 0.42
N ASP A 172 -16.43 -7.36 0.14
CA ASP A 172 -16.29 -8.54 -0.72
C ASP A 172 -15.92 -8.16 -2.16
N ARG A 173 -16.55 -7.08 -2.67
CA ARG A 173 -16.22 -6.54 -3.99
C ARG A 173 -14.78 -6.02 -4.02
N PHE A 174 -14.35 -5.33 -2.97
CA PHE A 174 -12.96 -4.88 -2.84
C PHE A 174 -11.96 -6.04 -2.82
N CYS A 175 -12.24 -7.12 -2.09
CA CYS A 175 -11.42 -8.34 -2.08
C CYS A 175 -11.38 -8.98 -3.48
N SER A 176 -12.52 -9.09 -4.16
CA SER A 176 -12.61 -9.64 -5.52
C SER A 176 -11.82 -8.81 -6.53
N ASP A 177 -11.93 -7.48 -6.49
CA ASP A 177 -11.21 -6.59 -7.38
C ASP A 177 -9.69 -6.61 -7.10
N SER A 178 -9.29 -6.75 -5.84
CA SER A 178 -7.89 -6.95 -5.46
C SER A 178 -7.34 -8.27 -6.04
N HIS A 179 -8.13 -9.33 -6.02
CA HIS A 179 -7.73 -10.60 -6.62
C HIS A 179 -7.57 -10.49 -8.15
N LYS A 180 -8.53 -9.89 -8.84
CA LYS A 180 -8.45 -9.65 -10.30
C LYS A 180 -7.24 -8.80 -10.67
N LEU A 181 -6.91 -7.80 -9.85
CA LEU A 181 -5.72 -6.98 -10.04
C LEU A 181 -4.44 -7.82 -9.97
N LEU A 182 -4.34 -8.74 -9.00
CA LEU A 182 -3.20 -9.65 -8.87
C LEU A 182 -3.09 -10.63 -10.04
N GLU A 183 -4.20 -11.20 -10.50
CA GLU A 183 -4.21 -12.07 -11.68
C GLU A 183 -3.71 -11.31 -12.92
N HIS A 184 -4.15 -10.07 -13.09
CA HIS A 184 -3.69 -9.22 -14.18
C HIS A 184 -2.19 -8.92 -14.08
N ILE A 185 -1.68 -8.58 -12.90
CA ILE A 185 -0.24 -8.37 -12.65
C ILE A 185 0.55 -9.64 -13.00
N SER A 186 0.11 -10.80 -12.53
CA SER A 186 0.73 -12.10 -12.79
C SER A 186 0.77 -12.42 -14.29
N PHE A 187 -0.33 -12.18 -14.99
CA PHE A 187 -0.43 -12.35 -16.44
C PHE A 187 0.57 -11.45 -17.18
N CYS A 188 0.60 -10.16 -16.84
CA CYS A 188 1.51 -9.19 -17.45
C CYS A 188 2.99 -9.55 -17.20
N LYS A 189 3.33 -10.00 -16.00
CA LYS A 189 4.69 -10.43 -15.65
C LYS A 189 5.13 -11.65 -16.46
N LYS A 190 4.30 -12.69 -16.53
CA LYS A 190 4.57 -13.90 -17.35
C LYS A 190 4.75 -13.55 -18.83
N ARG A 191 3.94 -12.61 -19.34
CA ARG A 191 4.06 -12.14 -20.72
C ARG A 191 5.36 -11.37 -20.97
N ALA A 192 5.81 -10.56 -20.03
CA ALA A 192 7.09 -9.86 -20.12
C ALA A 192 8.27 -10.83 -20.09
N GLU A 193 8.25 -11.82 -19.19
CA GLU A 193 9.28 -12.87 -19.09
C GLU A 193 9.36 -13.72 -20.36
N ALA A 194 8.22 -14.17 -20.89
CA ALA A 194 8.16 -14.90 -22.16
C ALA A 194 8.70 -14.06 -23.33
N SER A 195 8.42 -12.75 -23.34
CA SER A 195 8.92 -11.83 -24.36
C SER A 195 10.43 -11.61 -24.26
N ALA A 196 10.98 -11.51 -23.04
CA ALA A 196 12.41 -11.39 -22.80
C ALA A 196 13.18 -12.68 -23.19
N ALA A 197 12.59 -13.86 -22.93
CA ALA A 197 13.16 -15.14 -23.35
C ALA A 197 13.24 -15.27 -24.89
N LEU A 198 12.21 -14.81 -25.60
CA LEU A 198 12.17 -14.79 -27.07
C LEU A 198 13.20 -13.82 -27.69
N LEU A 199 13.50 -12.71 -27.02
CA LEU A 199 14.57 -11.79 -27.45
C LEU A 199 15.97 -12.39 -27.29
N SER A 200 16.20 -13.19 -26.25
CA SER A 200 17.51 -13.78 -25.97
C SER A 200 17.95 -14.85 -27.00
N THR A 201 17.02 -15.33 -27.84
CA THR A 201 17.23 -16.48 -28.74
C THR A 201 17.29 -16.13 -30.23
N SER A 202 17.12 -14.86 -30.66
CA SER A 202 17.08 -14.52 -32.09
C SER A 202 17.66 -13.14 -32.44
N SER A 203 18.85 -13.13 -33.08
CA SER A 203 19.56 -11.89 -33.44
C SER A 203 18.98 -11.13 -34.64
N ARG A 204 18.03 -11.71 -35.40
CA ARG A 204 17.41 -11.05 -36.57
C ARG A 204 15.93 -10.71 -36.40
N VAL A 205 15.21 -11.40 -35.51
CA VAL A 205 13.86 -11.00 -35.06
C VAL A 205 13.93 -9.88 -34.01
N GLY A 206 15.12 -9.70 -33.42
CA GLY A 206 15.41 -8.67 -32.42
C GLY A 206 15.02 -7.26 -32.84
N VAL A 207 15.15 -6.83 -34.11
CA VAL A 207 14.89 -5.42 -34.49
C VAL A 207 13.39 -5.10 -34.61
N VAL A 208 12.58 -6.01 -35.16
CA VAL A 208 11.12 -5.80 -35.26
C VAL A 208 10.46 -5.96 -33.89
N VAL A 209 10.95 -6.91 -33.09
CA VAL A 209 10.51 -7.06 -31.70
C VAL A 209 11.06 -5.94 -30.81
N LEU A 210 12.25 -5.37 -31.08
CA LEU A 210 12.73 -4.15 -30.41
C LEU A 210 11.84 -2.94 -30.72
N CYS A 211 11.29 -2.80 -31.93
CA CYS A 211 10.30 -1.75 -32.21
C CYS A 211 8.93 -2.03 -31.57
N GLY A 212 8.49 -3.29 -31.54
CA GLY A 212 7.27 -3.71 -30.85
C GLY A 212 7.36 -3.66 -29.32
N LEU A 213 8.54 -3.92 -28.75
CA LEU A 213 8.86 -3.78 -27.33
C LEU A 213 9.22 -2.35 -26.99
N ALA A 214 9.81 -1.57 -27.87
CA ALA A 214 9.88 -0.12 -27.68
C ALA A 214 8.47 0.45 -27.70
N ALA A 215 7.53 -0.08 -28.50
CA ALA A 215 6.13 0.36 -28.48
C ALA A 215 5.33 -0.21 -27.29
N ALA A 216 5.59 -1.44 -26.83
CA ALA A 216 4.90 -2.06 -25.70
C ALA A 216 5.50 -1.68 -24.34
N ALA A 217 6.83 -1.52 -24.27
CA ALA A 217 7.51 -0.88 -23.17
C ALA A 217 7.30 0.63 -23.22
N ALA A 218 7.18 1.31 -24.38
CA ALA A 218 6.68 2.69 -24.39
C ALA A 218 5.19 2.75 -24.13
N ALA A 219 4.37 1.72 -24.35
CA ALA A 219 2.96 1.71 -23.95
C ALA A 219 2.84 1.41 -22.44
N TYR A 220 3.63 0.50 -21.90
CA TYR A 220 3.76 0.23 -20.47
C TYR A 220 4.39 1.42 -19.76
N PHE A 221 5.48 1.99 -20.29
CA PHE A 221 6.02 3.26 -19.84
C PHE A 221 5.07 4.40 -20.17
N LEU A 222 4.21 4.46 -21.19
CA LEU A 222 3.24 5.56 -21.35
C LEU A 222 2.02 5.37 -20.46
N ILE A 223 1.71 4.15 -20.04
CA ILE A 223 0.74 3.87 -18.99
C ILE A 223 1.39 4.29 -17.66
N VAL A 224 2.54 3.73 -17.29
CA VAL A 224 3.31 4.01 -16.08
C VAL A 224 3.83 5.46 -16.01
N ARG A 225 4.16 6.10 -17.13
CA ARG A 225 4.54 7.53 -17.28
C ARG A 225 3.31 8.40 -17.48
N ARG A 226 2.15 7.91 -17.92
CA ARG A 226 0.88 8.62 -17.61
C ARG A 226 0.56 8.54 -16.12
N TYR A 227 0.95 7.46 -15.43
CA TYR A 227 0.93 7.40 -13.97
C TYR A 227 2.01 8.29 -13.33
N ALA A 228 3.14 8.58 -14.02
CA ALA A 228 4.30 9.34 -13.53
C ALA A 228 4.46 10.80 -14.03
N GLU A 229 3.81 11.22 -15.12
CA GLU A 229 3.78 12.59 -15.68
C GLU A 229 2.39 13.23 -15.64
N ALA A 230 1.36 12.48 -15.22
CA ALA A 230 0.17 13.11 -14.61
C ALA A 230 0.40 13.47 -13.13
N ILE A 231 1.66 13.35 -12.65
CA ILE A 231 2.19 13.77 -11.35
C ILE A 231 2.54 15.25 -11.36
#